data_AF-A0A1Z8M951-F1
#
_entry.id   AF-A0A1Z8M951-F1
#
_cell.length_a   1.000
_cell.length_b   1.000
_cell.length_c   1.000
_cell.angle_alpha   90.00
_cell.angle_beta   90.00
_cell.angle_gamma   90.00
#
_symmetry.space_group_name_H-M   'P 1'
#
loop_
_entity.id
_entity.type
_entity.pdbx_description
1 polymer ?
#
loop_
_entity_poly.entity_id
_entity_poly.type
_entity_poly.pdbx_seq_one_letter_code
_entity_poly.pdbx_strand_id
1 'polypeptide(L)'
;MKSKTILFRDPVVERVCDKFVKRSDVGYAKYGKTLHDERTGKHKDLAGYLNDVQEELMDAILYIQAAREELRDKLVTDAIKAADHAAFHGSSAQLDWDDAISPV
;
A
#
# COMPACT_ATOMS: atom_id res chain seq x y z
N MET A 1 -19.22 -10.22 26.48
CA MET A 1 -18.26 -10.64 25.44
C MET A 1 -18.23 -12.15 25.34
N LYS A 2 -17.91 -12.70 24.16
CA LYS A 2 -17.62 -14.12 23.96
C LYS A 2 -16.18 -14.25 23.45
N SER A 3 -15.47 -15.32 23.83
CA SER A 3 -14.13 -15.63 23.35
C SER A 3 -14.13 -16.94 22.57
N LYS A 4 -13.14 -17.11 21.68
CA LYS A 4 -12.87 -18.35 20.95
C LYS A 4 -11.38 -18.45 20.63
N THR A 5 -10.85 -19.66 20.65
CA THR A 5 -9.50 -19.96 20.16
C THR A 5 -9.56 -20.29 18.68
N ILE A 6 -8.66 -19.71 17.88
CA ILE A 6 -8.59 -19.92 16.43
C ILE A 6 -7.19 -20.44 16.10
N LEU A 7 -7.11 -21.52 15.32
CA LEU A 7 -5.85 -22.03 14.77
C LEU A 7 -5.65 -21.43 13.38
N PHE A 8 -4.66 -20.55 13.23
CA PHE A 8 -4.30 -19.98 11.94
C PHE A 8 -3.24 -20.81 11.24
N ARG A 9 -3.46 -21.11 9.96
CA ARG A 9 -2.46 -21.79 9.11
C ARG A 9 -1.51 -20.81 8.44
N ASP A 10 -2.00 -19.60 8.17
CA ASP A 10 -1.27 -18.54 7.50
C ASP A 10 -1.15 -17.33 8.43
N PRO A 11 0.07 -16.88 8.76
CA PRO A 11 0.27 -15.73 9.62
C PRO A 11 -0.23 -14.41 9.02
N VAL A 12 -0.43 -14.32 7.70
CA VAL A 12 -1.08 -13.17 7.05
C VAL A 12 -2.56 -13.10 7.46
N VAL A 13 -3.25 -14.24 7.44
CA VAL A 13 -4.67 -14.33 7.82
C VAL A 13 -4.86 -13.94 9.29
N GLU A 14 -3.99 -14.42 10.18
CA GLU A 14 -4.00 -14.03 11.59
C GLU A 14 -3.91 -12.51 11.77
N ARG A 15 -2.91 -11.87 11.15
CA ARG A 15 -2.73 -10.41 11.25
C ARG A 15 -3.94 -9.63 10.71
N VAL A 16 -4.60 -10.14 9.68
CA VAL A 16 -5.81 -9.52 9.12
C VAL A 16 -6.98 -9.66 10.10
N CYS A 17 -7.20 -10.85 10.67
CA CYS A 17 -8.22 -11.07 11.70
C CYS A 17 -8.00 -10.18 12.93
N ASP A 18 -6.76 -10.06 13.40
CA ASP A 18 -6.42 -9.18 14.53
C ASP A 18 -6.74 -7.71 14.23
N LYS A 19 -6.49 -7.25 13.01
CA LYS A 19 -6.85 -5.89 12.57
C LYS A 19 -8.36 -5.68 12.57
N PHE A 20 -9.15 -6.67 12.11
CA PHE A 20 -10.61 -6.58 12.16
C PHE A 20 -11.13 -6.43 13.58
N VAL A 21 -10.63 -7.22 14.53
CA VAL A 21 -11.01 -7.12 15.95
C VAL A 21 -10.66 -5.74 16.51
N LYS A 22 -9.40 -5.30 16.36
CA LYS A 22 -8.95 -3.99 16.83
C LYS A 22 -9.76 -2.84 16.24
N ARG A 23 -10.06 -2.89 14.94
CA ARG A 23 -10.85 -1.85 14.27
C ARG A 23 -12.30 -1.83 14.76
N SER A 24 -12.87 -3.00 15.06
CA SER A 24 -14.18 -3.13 15.69
C SER A 24 -14.19 -2.52 17.09
N ASP A 25 -13.16 -2.77 17.91
CA ASP A 25 -13.06 -2.21 19.26
C ASP A 25 -12.94 -0.69 19.25
N VAL A 26 -12.13 -0.13 18.35
CA VAL A 26 -12.03 1.33 18.15
C VAL A 26 -13.36 1.94 17.71
N GLY A 27 -14.07 1.27 16.79
CA GLY A 27 -15.41 1.67 16.38
C GLY A 27 -16.40 1.66 17.55
N TYR A 28 -16.41 0.58 18.33
CA TYR A 28 -17.28 0.45 19.49
C TYR A 28 -17.00 1.52 20.55
N ALA A 29 -15.73 1.80 20.85
CA ALA A 29 -15.35 2.86 21.78
C ALA A 29 -15.84 4.25 21.32
N LYS A 30 -15.90 4.49 20.00
CA LYS A 30 -16.37 5.76 19.43
C LYS A 30 -17.89 5.89 19.42
N TYR A 31 -18.62 4.82 19.09
CA TYR A 31 -20.06 4.89 18.82
C TYR A 31 -20.95 4.21 19.87
N GLY A 32 -20.36 3.48 20.81
CA GLY A 32 -21.04 2.80 21.91
C GLY A 32 -21.95 1.63 21.50
N LYS A 33 -21.90 1.19 20.24
CA LYS A 33 -22.77 0.15 19.68
C LYS A 33 -22.03 -0.70 18.66
N THR A 34 -22.45 -1.95 18.51
CA THR A 34 -21.95 -2.82 17.43
C THR A 34 -22.76 -2.60 16.15
N LEU A 35 -22.21 -3.04 15.01
CA LEU A 35 -22.94 -3.04 13.74
C LEU A 35 -24.19 -3.94 13.79
N HIS A 36 -24.14 -5.02 14.58
CA HIS A 36 -25.31 -5.87 14.78
C HIS A 36 -26.42 -5.12 15.49
N ASP A 37 -26.10 -4.40 16.58
CA ASP A 37 -27.05 -3.57 17.33
C ASP A 37 -27.63 -2.48 16.43
N GLU A 38 -26.80 -1.86 15.59
CA GLU A 38 -27.22 -0.85 14.62
C GLU A 38 -28.26 -1.40 13.64
N ARG A 39 -27.99 -2.58 13.07
CA ARG A 39 -28.86 -3.25 12.09
C ARG A 39 -30.17 -3.72 12.73
N THR A 40 -30.12 -4.35 13.90
CA THR A 40 -31.34 -4.88 14.56
C THR A 40 -32.16 -3.79 15.23
N GLY A 41 -31.52 -2.71 15.69
CA GLY A 41 -32.17 -1.53 16.24
C GLY A 41 -32.80 -0.59 15.19
N LYS A 42 -32.66 -0.91 13.89
CA LYS A 42 -33.13 -0.08 12.75
C LYS A 42 -32.61 1.36 12.81
N HIS A 43 -31.38 1.54 13.27
CA HIS A 43 -30.74 2.86 13.35
C HIS A 43 -30.33 3.41 11.97
N LYS A 44 -30.24 2.53 10.96
CA LYS A 44 -29.99 2.83 9.54
C LYS A 44 -30.78 1.85 8.68
N ASP A 45 -31.27 2.30 7.53
CA ASP A 45 -31.96 1.43 6.56
C ASP A 45 -30.97 0.72 5.63
N LEU A 46 -31.46 -0.23 4.82
CA LEU A 46 -30.59 -0.99 3.91
C LEU A 46 -29.87 -0.09 2.91
N ALA A 47 -30.53 0.93 2.39
CA ALA A 47 -29.95 1.86 1.42
C ALA A 47 -28.75 2.61 2.02
N GLY A 48 -28.86 3.08 3.27
CA GLY A 48 -27.74 3.69 3.98
C GLY A 48 -26.53 2.76 4.11
N TYR A 49 -26.73 1.49 4.48
CA TYR A 49 -25.61 0.52 4.55
C TYR A 49 -24.96 0.26 3.19
N LEU A 50 -25.76 0.20 2.13
CA LEU A 50 -25.25 -0.01 0.77
C LEU A 50 -24.44 1.20 0.29
N ASN A 51 -24.89 2.42 0.61
CA ASN A 51 -24.16 3.64 0.29
C ASN A 51 -22.83 3.72 1.07
N ASP A 52 -22.83 3.50 2.39
CA ASP A 52 -21.59 3.48 3.19
C ASP A 52 -20.57 2.50 2.61
N VAL A 53 -20.99 1.27 2.29
CA VAL A 53 -20.11 0.25 1.72
C VAL A 53 -19.60 0.67 0.33
N GLN A 54 -20.44 1.29 -0.50
CA GLN A 54 -20.02 1.79 -1.80
C GLN A 54 -18.95 2.87 -1.65
N GLU A 55 -19.14 3.84 -0.75
CA GLU A 55 -18.18 4.91 -0.47
C GLU A 55 -16.84 4.33 0.01
N GLU A 56 -16.86 3.40 0.97
CA GLU A 56 -15.64 2.77 1.50
C GLU A 56 -14.91 1.93 0.43
N LEU A 57 -15.64 1.27 -0.48
CA LEU A 57 -15.05 0.54 -1.59
C LEU A 57 -14.44 1.47 -2.65
N MET A 58 -15.07 2.62 -2.90
CA MET A 58 -14.49 3.66 -3.76
C MET A 58 -13.19 4.19 -3.17
N ASP A 59 -13.16 4.51 -1.88
CA ASP A 59 -11.96 4.96 -1.18
C ASP A 59 -10.85 3.89 -1.23
N ALA A 60 -11.19 2.61 -1.03
CA ALA A 60 -10.24 1.52 -1.17
C ALA A 60 -9.61 1.44 -2.58
N ILE A 61 -10.41 1.62 -3.63
CA ILE A 61 -9.93 1.66 -5.02
C ILE A 61 -9.00 2.86 -5.24
N LEU A 62 -9.36 4.03 -4.72
CA LEU A 62 -8.51 5.23 -4.80
C LEU A 62 -7.15 5.02 -4.12
N TYR A 63 -7.13 4.43 -2.93
CA TYR A 63 -5.88 4.09 -2.24
C TYR A 63 -5.01 3.12 -3.04
N ILE A 64 -5.61 2.09 -3.65
CA ILE A 64 -4.87 1.15 -4.51
C ILE A 64 -4.30 1.86 -5.73
N GLN A 65 -5.07 2.74 -6.37
CA GLN A 65 -4.60 3.49 -7.54
C GLN A 65 -3.42 4.41 -7.16
N ALA A 66 -3.55 5.19 -6.08
CA ALA A 66 -2.46 6.04 -5.60
C ALA A 66 -1.19 5.24 -5.25
N ALA A 67 -1.34 4.07 -4.61
CA ALA A 67 -0.20 3.20 -4.30
C ALA A 67 0.49 2.66 -5.56
N ARG A 68 -0.27 2.38 -6.64
CA ARG A 68 0.29 1.94 -7.93
C ARG A 68 1.02 3.06 -8.65
N GLU A 69 0.51 4.28 -8.59
CA GLU A 69 1.16 5.48 -9.15
C GLU A 69 2.47 5.77 -8.42
N GLU A 70 2.44 5.80 -7.09
CA GLU A 70 3.62 5.97 -6.23
C GLU A 70 4.70 4.91 -6.52
N LEU A 71 4.32 3.65 -6.71
CA LEU A 71 5.26 2.59 -7.05
C LEU A 71 5.88 2.81 -8.44
N ARG A 72 5.09 3.24 -9.43
CA ARG A 72 5.57 3.54 -10.78
C ARG A 72 6.58 4.69 -10.76
N ASP A 73 6.28 5.76 -10.04
CA ASP A 73 7.14 6.94 -9.95
C ASP A 73 8.49 6.61 -9.31
N LYS A 74 8.48 5.75 -8.27
CA LYS A 74 9.71 5.19 -7.67
C LYS A 74 10.53 4.39 -8.68
N LEU A 75 9.89 3.47 -9.41
CA LEU A 75 10.57 2.66 -10.42
C LEU A 75 11.20 3.50 -11.53
N VAL A 76 10.50 4.53 -12.01
CA VAL A 76 11.04 5.47 -13.00
C VAL A 76 12.22 6.26 -12.44
N THR A 77 12.09 6.77 -11.22
CA THR A 77 13.15 7.53 -10.55
C THR A 77 14.41 6.68 -10.36
N ASP A 78 14.26 5.43 -9.92
CA ASP A 78 15.39 4.52 -9.70
C ASP A 78 16.04 4.10 -11.03
N ALA A 79 15.26 3.94 -12.10
CA ALA A 79 15.78 3.69 -13.44
C ALA A 79 16.62 4.86 -13.98
N ILE A 80 16.17 6.10 -13.78
CA ILE A 80 16.92 7.31 -14.17
C ILE A 80 18.24 7.37 -13.41
N LYS A 81 18.22 7.18 -12.08
CA LYS A 81 19.46 7.17 -11.27
C LYS A 81 20.44 6.10 -11.75
N ALA A 82 19.95 4.90 -12.07
CA ALA A 82 20.81 3.82 -12.57
C ALA A 82 21.44 4.18 -13.94
N ALA A 83 20.68 4.80 -14.83
CA ALA A 83 21.17 5.25 -16.13
C ALA A 83 22.23 6.36 -15.99
N ASP A 84 22.01 7.35 -15.13
CA ASP A 84 22.97 8.42 -14.86
C ASP A 84 24.28 7.88 -14.30
N HIS A 85 24.21 6.95 -13.33
CA HIS A 85 25.39 6.29 -12.78
C HIS A 85 26.18 5.50 -13.85
N ALA A 86 25.50 4.82 -14.76
CA ALA A 86 26.13 4.08 -15.85
C ALA A 86 26.79 5.02 -16.88
N ALA A 87 26.11 6.11 -17.25
CA ALA A 87 26.62 7.10 -18.21
C ALA A 87 27.91 7.78 -17.69
N PHE A 88 27.98 8.09 -16.39
CA PHE A 88 29.16 8.73 -15.80
C PHE A 88 30.39 7.80 -15.71
N HIS A 89 30.19 6.49 -15.51
CA HIS A 89 31.29 5.51 -15.48
C HIS A 89 31.82 5.13 -16.87
N GLY A 90 31.05 5.35 -17.95
CA GLY A 90 31.53 5.14 -19.33
C GLY A 90 32.46 6.24 -19.85
N SER A 91 32.50 7.40 -19.19
CA SER A 91 33.22 8.59 -19.67
C SER A 91 34.71 8.62 -19.30
N SER A 92 35.21 7.75 -18.43
CA SER A 92 36.62 7.76 -17.98
C SER A 92 37.56 6.87 -18.81
N ALA A 93 37.07 6.20 -19.86
CA ALA A 93 37.83 5.22 -20.61
C ALA A 93 38.40 5.71 -21.96
N GLN A 94 38.28 7.00 -22.32
CA GLN A 94 38.74 7.43 -23.64
C GLN A 94 39.28 8.85 -23.68
N LEU A 95 40.51 9.04 -23.21
CA LEU A 95 41.47 10.04 -23.74
C LEU A 95 42.89 9.55 -23.43
N ASP A 96 43.31 8.45 -24.06
CA ASP A 96 44.74 8.20 -24.32
C ASP A 96 44.99 8.61 -25.78
N TRP A 97 45.39 9.87 -25.97
CA TRP A 97 45.78 10.43 -27.26
C TRP A 97 47.29 10.67 -27.34
N ASP A 98 48.08 10.22 -26.36
CA ASP A 98 49.49 10.61 -26.23
C ASP A 98 50.50 9.56 -26.74
N ASP A 99 50.06 8.38 -27.20
CA ASP A 99 50.99 7.29 -27.55
C ASP A 99 51.35 7.16 -29.05
N ALA A 100 51.03 8.16 -29.89
CA ALA A 100 51.22 8.06 -31.35
C ALA A 100 51.83 9.29 -32.05
N ILE A 101 52.82 9.97 -31.45
CA ILE A 101 53.76 10.78 -32.23
C ILE A 101 55.18 10.62 -31.66
N SER A 102 55.86 9.54 -32.06
CA SER A 102 57.33 9.51 -32.05
C SER A 102 57.83 10.32 -33.25
N PRO A 103 58.59 11.43 -33.05
CA PRO A 103 59.39 11.99 -34.11
C PRO A 103 60.69 11.16 -34.27
N VAL A 104 61.06 10.94 -35.52
CA VAL A 104 62.31 10.31 -35.98
C VAL A 104 63.51 11.21 -35.66
#